data_AF-A0A850CAP8-F1
#
_entry.id   AF-A0A850CAP8-F1
#
_cell.length_a   1.000
_cell.length_b   1.000
_cell.length_c   1.000
_cell.angle_alpha   90.00
_cell.angle_beta   90.00
_cell.angle_gamma   90.00
#
_symmetry.space_group_name_H-M   'P 1'
#
loop_
_entity.id
_entity.type
_entity.pdbx_description
1 polymer ?
#
loop_
_entity_poly.entity_id
_entity_poly.type
_entity_poly.pdbx_seq_one_letter_code
_entity_poly.pdbx_strand_id
1 'polypeptide(L)'
;MTDQDLSAVWSAVSAELAEASSLTRQQAAWMRLSQPVLSMPGTFIVAAPDKFARSAFESKLRVPISEALSRHLGQPTQIAVTLQEKQAEAAPAPAPEAPAVPEQQPVNGTPAPDAADATIVFERPKFDDPEPPAAPRGPVP
;
A
#
# COMPACT_ATOMS: atom_id res chain seq x y z
N MET A 1 8.02 -17.02 -10.41
CA MET A 1 8.17 -15.85 -11.30
C MET A 1 8.77 -14.74 -10.46
N THR A 2 9.99 -14.30 -10.76
CA THR A 2 10.65 -13.18 -10.07
C THR A 2 10.14 -11.84 -10.61
N ASP A 3 10.31 -10.75 -9.88
CA ASP A 3 9.98 -9.38 -10.33
C ASP A 3 10.55 -9.04 -11.73
N GLN A 4 11.82 -9.40 -11.96
CA GLN A 4 12.48 -9.22 -13.26
C GLN A 4 11.76 -9.94 -14.42
N ASP A 5 11.14 -11.09 -14.14
CA ASP A 5 10.40 -11.88 -15.14
C ASP A 5 9.06 -11.21 -15.49
N LEU A 6 8.39 -10.59 -14.51
CA LEU A 6 7.18 -9.80 -14.72
C LEU A 6 7.44 -8.59 -15.63
N SER A 7 8.51 -7.85 -15.34
CA SER A 7 8.93 -6.68 -16.11
C SER A 7 9.34 -7.03 -17.54
N ALA A 8 9.99 -8.19 -17.73
CA ALA A 8 10.34 -8.69 -19.04
C ALA A 8 9.11 -9.08 -19.87
N VAL A 9 8.16 -9.83 -19.28
CA VAL A 9 6.90 -10.21 -19.94
C VAL A 9 6.07 -8.98 -20.31
N TRP A 10 5.93 -8.02 -19.39
CA TRP A 10 5.21 -6.78 -19.64
C TRP A 10 5.84 -5.96 -20.79
N SER A 11 7.17 -5.85 -20.79
CA SER A 11 7.90 -5.16 -21.86
C SER A 11 7.70 -5.85 -23.22
N ALA A 12 7.77 -7.18 -23.27
CA ALA A 12 7.54 -7.96 -24.47
C ALA A 12 6.11 -7.76 -25.02
N VAL A 13 5.09 -7.85 -24.15
CA VAL A 13 3.69 -7.58 -24.50
C VAL A 13 3.51 -6.14 -25.00
N SER A 14 4.17 -5.16 -24.37
CA SER A 14 4.12 -3.76 -24.80
C SER A 14 4.70 -3.54 -26.18
N ALA A 15 5.82 -4.21 -26.48
CA ALA A 15 6.46 -4.14 -27.78
C ALA A 15 5.58 -4.80 -28.85
N GLU A 16 5.06 -6.01 -28.59
CA GLU A 16 4.15 -6.71 -29.50
C GLU A 16 2.95 -5.84 -29.89
N LEU A 17 2.28 -5.25 -28.89
CA LEU A 17 1.09 -4.43 -29.11
C LEU A 17 1.40 -3.11 -29.83
N ALA A 18 2.60 -2.56 -29.63
CA ALA A 18 3.07 -1.38 -30.34
C ALA A 18 3.39 -1.69 -31.81
N GLU A 19 4.05 -2.83 -32.09
CA GLU A 19 4.35 -3.30 -33.43
C GLU A 19 3.09 -3.67 -34.21
N ALA A 20 2.12 -4.31 -33.54
CA ALA A 20 0.83 -4.67 -34.12
C ALA A 20 -0.08 -3.45 -34.41
N SER A 21 0.39 -2.21 -34.23
CA SER A 21 -0.37 -0.96 -34.34
C SER A 21 -1.71 -0.98 -33.59
N SER A 22 -1.79 -1.82 -32.55
CA SER A 22 -2.99 -1.99 -31.72
C SER A 22 -3.06 -0.93 -30.62
N LEU A 23 -1.99 -0.14 -30.45
CA LEU A 23 -1.88 0.94 -29.47
C LEU A 23 -1.76 2.30 -30.16
N THR A 24 -2.47 3.28 -29.61
CA THR A 24 -2.21 4.70 -29.91
C THR A 24 -0.97 5.19 -29.16
N ARG A 25 -0.38 6.32 -29.58
CA ARG A 25 0.76 6.92 -28.88
C ARG A 25 0.51 7.15 -27.39
N GLN A 26 -0.71 7.53 -27.02
CA GLN A 26 -1.08 7.76 -25.63
C GLN A 26 -1.15 6.45 -24.84
N GLN A 27 -1.69 5.38 -25.43
CA GLN A 27 -1.76 4.06 -24.80
C GLN A 27 -0.37 3.45 -24.62
N ALA A 28 0.51 3.59 -25.61
CA ALA A 28 1.91 3.19 -25.50
C ALA A 28 2.64 3.97 -24.39
N ALA A 29 2.35 5.26 -24.22
CA ALA A 29 2.89 6.02 -23.09
C ALA A 29 2.39 5.49 -21.74
N TRP A 30 1.09 5.20 -21.60
CA TRP A 30 0.55 4.61 -20.37
C TRP A 30 1.16 3.25 -20.05
N MET A 31 1.36 2.38 -21.05
CA MET A 31 2.01 1.09 -20.83
C MET A 31 3.45 1.18 -20.32
N ARG A 32 4.19 2.22 -20.73
CA ARG A 32 5.55 2.50 -20.28
C ARG A 32 5.60 3.06 -18.86
N LEU A 33 4.57 3.78 -18.44
CA LEU A 33 4.45 4.35 -17.10
C LEU A 33 3.86 3.35 -16.09
N SER A 34 3.07 2.41 -16.58
CA SER A 34 2.48 1.34 -15.79
C SER A 34 3.53 0.30 -15.41
N GLN A 35 3.55 -0.08 -14.14
CA GLN A 35 4.49 -1.06 -13.61
C GLN A 35 3.77 -2.37 -13.26
N PRO A 36 4.32 -3.53 -13.66
CA PRO A 36 3.76 -4.80 -13.26
C PRO A 36 4.05 -5.04 -11.77
N VAL A 37 3.01 -5.34 -11.01
CA VAL A 37 3.12 -5.50 -9.55
C VAL A 37 3.31 -6.97 -9.20
N LEU A 38 2.43 -7.82 -9.73
CA LEU A 38 2.40 -9.25 -9.43
C LEU A 38 1.68 -10.01 -10.54
N SER A 39 2.13 -11.24 -10.81
CA SER A 39 1.37 -12.22 -11.58
C SER A 39 0.75 -13.25 -10.66
N MET A 40 -0.56 -13.44 -10.80
CA MET A 40 -1.34 -14.52 -10.19
C MET A 40 -1.81 -15.49 -11.29
N PRO A 41 -2.18 -16.75 -10.95
CA PRO A 41 -2.70 -17.70 -11.93
C PRO A 41 -3.89 -17.12 -12.71
N GLY A 42 -3.69 -16.85 -14.01
CA GLY A 42 -4.71 -16.29 -14.89
C GLY A 42 -5.03 -14.81 -14.66
N THR A 43 -4.29 -14.08 -13.82
CA THR A 43 -4.50 -12.63 -13.59
C THR A 43 -3.19 -11.89 -13.39
N PHE A 44 -2.97 -10.83 -14.15
CA PHE A 44 -1.79 -9.98 -14.09
C PHE A 44 -2.15 -8.63 -13.48
N ILE A 45 -1.50 -8.25 -12.37
CA ILE A 45 -1.77 -6.99 -11.68
C ILE A 45 -0.77 -5.94 -12.14
N VAL A 46 -1.28 -4.80 -12.60
CA VAL A 46 -0.49 -3.67 -13.09
C VAL A 46 -0.95 -2.40 -12.41
N ALA A 47 0.00 -1.60 -11.93
CA ALA A 47 -0.29 -0.31 -11.33
C ALA A 47 -0.24 0.79 -12.41
N ALA A 48 -1.37 1.41 -12.68
CA ALA A 48 -1.51 2.53 -13.61
C ALA A 48 -1.13 3.85 -12.93
N PRO A 49 -0.57 4.83 -13.69
CA PRO A 49 -0.17 6.12 -13.13
C PRO A 49 -1.36 6.98 -12.66
N ASP A 50 -2.51 6.86 -13.34
CA ASP A 50 -3.69 7.69 -13.10
C ASP A 50 -4.99 6.93 -13.35
N LYS A 51 -6.10 7.44 -12.80
CA LYS A 51 -7.46 6.91 -13.01
C LYS A 51 -7.89 6.87 -14.48
N PHE A 52 -7.40 7.80 -15.29
CA PHE A 52 -7.66 7.82 -16.73
C PHE A 52 -6.97 6.66 -17.44
N ALA A 53 -5.70 6.42 -17.13
CA ALA A 53 -4.97 5.28 -17.67
C ALA A 53 -5.66 3.98 -17.24
N ARG A 54 -6.00 3.85 -15.95
CA ARG A 54 -6.75 2.70 -15.43
C ARG A 54 -8.04 2.42 -16.20
N SER A 55 -8.89 3.42 -16.41
CA SER A 55 -10.13 3.28 -17.18
C SER A 55 -9.88 2.82 -18.63
N ALA A 56 -8.84 3.35 -19.28
CA ALA A 56 -8.46 2.92 -20.61
C ALA A 56 -7.95 1.46 -20.63
N PHE A 57 -7.21 1.04 -19.60
CA PHE A 57 -6.77 -0.34 -19.44
C PHE A 57 -7.93 -1.31 -19.26
N GLU A 58 -8.89 -0.99 -18.40
CA GLU A 58 -10.05 -1.85 -18.11
C GLU A 58 -11.07 -1.90 -19.27
N SER A 59 -11.18 -0.82 -20.05
CA SER A 59 -12.15 -0.72 -21.14
C SER A 59 -11.58 -1.19 -22.48
N LYS A 60 -10.57 -0.50 -23.01
CA LYS A 60 -10.08 -0.72 -24.39
C LYS A 60 -8.87 -1.64 -24.47
N LEU A 61 -7.96 -1.55 -23.51
CA LEU A 61 -6.72 -2.35 -23.57
C LEU A 61 -6.88 -3.74 -22.96
N ARG A 62 -7.99 -4.01 -22.26
CA ARG A 62 -8.25 -5.29 -21.60
C ARG A 62 -8.08 -6.47 -22.55
N VAL A 63 -8.74 -6.43 -23.70
CA VAL A 63 -8.73 -7.50 -24.72
C VAL A 63 -7.36 -7.67 -25.37
N PRO A 64 -6.74 -6.62 -25.98
CA PRO A 64 -5.44 -6.80 -26.63
C PRO A 64 -4.34 -7.23 -25.65
N ILE A 65 -4.35 -6.70 -24.42
CA ILE A 65 -3.37 -7.09 -23.40
C ILE A 65 -3.62 -8.52 -22.91
N SER A 66 -4.87 -8.93 -22.68
CA SER A 66 -5.16 -10.30 -22.26
C SER A 66 -4.75 -11.32 -23.32
N GLU A 67 -4.99 -11.02 -24.59
CA GLU A 67 -4.59 -11.88 -25.72
C GLU A 67 -3.06 -12.04 -25.77
N ALA A 68 -2.33 -10.92 -25.72
CA ALA A 68 -0.86 -10.94 -25.74
C ALA A 68 -0.29 -11.67 -24.51
N LEU A 69 -0.78 -11.37 -23.30
CA LEU A 69 -0.38 -12.07 -22.07
C LEU A 69 -0.66 -13.57 -22.16
N SER A 70 -1.80 -13.96 -22.73
CA SER A 70 -2.15 -15.37 -22.85
C SER A 70 -1.23 -16.12 -23.81
N ARG A 71 -0.74 -15.46 -24.87
CA ARG A 71 0.28 -16.01 -25.77
C ARG A 71 1.64 -16.15 -25.09
N HIS A 72 2.04 -15.13 -24.33
CA HIS A 72 3.33 -15.13 -23.63
C HIS A 72 3.37 -16.13 -22.45
N LEU A 73 2.28 -16.26 -21.69
CA LEU A 73 2.19 -17.12 -20.51
C LEU A 73 1.63 -18.51 -20.82
N GLY A 74 1.12 -18.73 -22.03
CA GLY A 74 0.53 -20.00 -22.48
C GLY A 74 -0.77 -20.37 -21.77
N GLN A 75 -1.42 -19.42 -21.10
CA GLN A 75 -2.64 -19.62 -20.29
C GLN A 75 -3.54 -18.39 -20.39
N PRO A 76 -4.88 -18.54 -20.37
CA PRO A 76 -5.80 -17.41 -20.42
C PRO A 76 -5.56 -16.48 -19.23
N THR A 77 -5.04 -15.27 -19.50
CA THR A 77 -4.61 -14.31 -18.49
C THR A 77 -5.37 -13.00 -18.64
N GLN A 78 -6.03 -12.56 -17.56
CA GLN A 78 -6.69 -11.25 -17.50
C GLN A 78 -5.80 -10.19 -16.87
N ILE A 79 -6.05 -8.92 -17.18
CA ILE A 79 -5.36 -7.80 -16.54
C ILE A 79 -6.25 -7.17 -15.47
N ALA A 80 -5.70 -6.98 -14.28
CA ALA A 80 -6.28 -6.20 -13.19
C ALA A 80 -5.44 -4.95 -12.96
N VAL A 81 -6.09 -3.80 -12.84
CA VAL A 81 -5.42 -2.50 -12.83
C VAL A 81 -5.65 -1.80 -11.50
N THR A 82 -4.57 -1.49 -10.80
CA THR A 82 -4.58 -0.67 -9.57
C THR A 82 -4.08 0.73 -9.88
N LEU A 83 -4.35 1.69 -9.01
CA LEU A 83 -3.69 2.99 -9.08
C LEU A 83 -2.34 2.87 -8.37
N GLN A 84 -1.30 3.45 -8.98
CA GLN A 84 -0.07 3.73 -8.27
C GLN A 84 -0.43 4.73 -7.18
N GLU A 85 -0.56 4.26 -5.93
CA GLU A 85 -0.33 5.13 -4.81
C GLU A 85 1.11 5.59 -4.98
N LYS A 86 1.32 6.91 -5.08
CA LYS A 86 2.66 7.49 -5.04
C LYS A 86 3.23 7.08 -3.69
N GLN A 87 3.84 5.90 -3.63
CA GLN A 87 4.69 5.48 -2.53
C GLN A 87 5.72 6.59 -2.47
N ALA A 88 5.54 7.50 -1.51
CA ALA A 88 6.64 8.26 -0.99
C ALA A 88 7.69 7.19 -0.71
N GLU A 89 8.79 7.28 -1.46
CA GLU A 89 10.09 6.66 -1.24
C GLU A 89 10.06 5.43 -0.32
N ALA A 90 10.44 4.27 -0.83
CA ALA A 90 10.79 3.12 -0.02
C ALA A 90 11.68 3.55 1.16
N ALA A 91 11.08 3.81 2.32
CA ALA A 91 11.79 3.84 3.58
C ALA A 91 12.25 2.38 3.79
N PRO A 92 13.55 2.12 3.94
CA PRO A 92 14.00 0.77 4.23
C PRO A 92 13.23 0.26 5.45
N ALA A 93 12.67 -0.94 5.34
CA ALA A 93 11.98 -1.60 6.43
C ALA A 93 12.81 -1.44 7.71
N PRO A 94 12.23 -0.96 8.83
CA PRO A 94 12.97 -0.96 10.08
C PRO A 94 13.32 -2.42 10.36
N ALA A 95 14.62 -2.72 10.36
CA ALA A 95 15.13 -3.98 10.85
C ALA A 95 14.54 -4.19 12.25
N PRO A 96 14.11 -5.42 12.61
CA PRO A 96 13.64 -5.68 13.96
C PRO A 96 14.79 -5.38 14.93
N GLU A 97 14.70 -4.24 15.63
CA GLU A 97 15.60 -3.92 16.73
C GLU A 97 15.49 -5.06 17.74
N ALA A 98 16.56 -5.84 17.83
CA ALA A 98 16.71 -6.86 18.84
C ALA A 98 16.53 -6.20 20.22
N PRO A 99 15.83 -6.83 21.19
CA PRO A 99 15.65 -6.27 22.52
C PRO A 99 17.02 -5.99 23.14
N ALA A 100 17.36 -4.71 23.30
CA ALA A 100 18.51 -4.30 24.08
C ALA A 100 18.30 -4.79 25.51
N VAL A 101 19.15 -5.73 25.91
CA VAL A 101 19.25 -6.20 27.29
C VAL A 101 19.55 -4.99 28.19
N PRO A 102 18.85 -4.80 29.33
CA PRO A 102 19.15 -3.69 30.20
C PRO A 102 20.50 -3.95 30.87
N GLU A 103 21.54 -3.26 30.42
CA GLU A 103 22.82 -3.18 31.14
C GLU A 103 22.59 -2.42 32.45
N GLN A 104 22.37 -3.21 33.51
CA GLN A 104 22.37 -2.74 34.89
C GLN A 104 23.80 -2.27 35.22
N GLN A 105 24.01 -0.96 35.21
CA GLN A 105 25.23 -0.37 35.74
C GLN A 105 25.26 -0.54 37.27
N PRO A 106 26.31 -1.13 37.86
CA PRO A 106 26.44 -1.19 39.31
C PRO A 106 26.96 0.18 39.80
N VAL A 107 26.05 1.04 40.27
CA VAL A 107 26.45 2.27 40.97
C VAL A 107 26.79 1.91 42.42
N ASN A 108 28.08 1.82 42.68
CA ASN A 108 28.61 1.56 44.01
C ASN A 108 28.74 2.91 44.75
N GLY A 109 27.95 3.11 45.82
CA GLY A 109 28.33 3.95 46.96
C GLY A 109 27.59 5.27 47.21
N THR A 110 26.51 5.17 48.03
CA THR A 110 26.15 6.07 49.15
C THR A 110 25.33 7.37 48.89
N PRO A 111 24.41 7.75 49.82
CA PRO A 111 23.02 8.10 49.49
C PRO A 111 22.61 9.59 49.65
N ALA A 112 21.50 9.93 48.97
CA ALA A 112 20.37 10.86 49.24
C ALA A 112 20.48 11.93 50.37
N PRO A 113 19.76 13.08 50.32
CA PRO A 113 18.38 13.18 49.76
C PRO A 113 17.94 14.52 49.12
N ASP A 114 16.72 14.44 48.57
CA ASP A 114 15.70 15.51 48.46
C ASP A 114 15.87 16.61 47.40
N ALA A 115 15.16 16.44 46.28
CA ALA A 115 14.39 17.52 45.65
C ALA A 115 13.49 16.97 44.53
N ALA A 116 12.20 16.98 44.82
CA ALA A 116 11.09 17.21 43.90
C ALA A 116 10.98 16.34 42.63
N ASP A 117 10.08 15.37 42.75
CA ASP A 117 9.18 14.86 41.73
C ASP A 117 8.76 15.96 40.72
N ALA A 118 9.18 15.82 39.47
CA ALA A 118 8.56 16.47 38.33
C ALA A 118 8.11 15.38 37.36
N THR A 119 7.07 14.66 37.77
CA THR A 119 6.25 13.84 36.88
C THR A 119 5.74 14.73 35.74
N ILE A 120 6.16 14.42 34.50
CA ILE A 120 5.66 15.05 33.28
C ILE A 120 4.17 14.70 33.15
N VAL A 121 3.31 15.67 33.44
CA VAL A 121 1.86 15.60 33.25
C VAL A 121 1.59 15.75 31.75
N PHE A 122 1.20 14.64 31.09
CA PHE A 122 0.49 14.71 29.82
C PHE A 122 -0.95 15.17 30.11
N GLU A 123 -1.21 16.47 29.89
CA GLU A 123 -2.56 17.02 29.99
C GLU A 123 -3.41 16.50 28.82
N ARG A 124 -4.38 15.64 29.14
CA ARG A 124 -5.35 15.08 28.19
C ARG A 124 -6.50 16.09 28.04
N PRO A 125 -6.90 16.50 26.82
CA PRO A 125 -8.03 17.42 26.65
C PRO A 125 -9.31 16.79 27.19
N LYS A 126 -9.99 17.53 28.07
CA LYS A 126 -11.26 17.18 28.71
C LYS A 126 -12.37 17.18 27.66
N PHE A 127 -12.81 15.99 27.25
CA PHE A 127 -14.09 15.82 26.56
C PHE A 127 -15.19 16.05 27.61
N ASP A 128 -16.04 17.02 27.35
CA ASP A 128 -17.19 17.34 28.18
C ASP A 128 -18.21 16.20 28.06
N ASP A 129 -18.48 15.53 29.18
CA ASP A 129 -19.48 14.47 29.29
C ASP A 129 -20.77 15.11 29.82
N PRO A 130 -21.87 15.18 29.03
CA PRO A 130 -23.17 15.51 29.60
C PRO A 130 -23.80 14.26 30.22
N GLU A 131 -23.79 14.26 31.55
CA GLU A 131 -24.44 13.34 32.49
C GLU A 131 -25.93 13.07 32.14
N PRO A 132 -26.45 11.83 32.30
CA PRO A 132 -27.86 11.50 32.07
C PRO A 132 -28.74 11.93 33.25
N PRO A 133 -29.92 12.55 33.03
CA PRO A 133 -30.85 12.80 34.13
C PRO A 133 -31.57 11.52 34.56
N ALA A 134 -31.47 11.24 35.85
CA ALA A 134 -32.13 10.17 36.57
C ALA A 134 -33.67 10.19 36.44
N ALA A 135 -34.27 9.00 36.37
CA ALA A 135 -35.71 8.80 36.47
C ALA A 135 -36.22 9.09 37.90
N PRO A 136 -37.35 9.80 38.08
CA PRO A 136 -38.13 9.72 39.31
C PRO A 136 -39.24 8.65 39.22
N ARG A 137 -39.30 7.81 40.25
CA ARG A 137 -40.32 6.78 40.49
C ARG A 137 -41.61 7.40 41.06
N GLY A 138 -42.76 7.13 40.40
CA GLY A 138 -44.15 7.06 40.94
C GLY A 138 -44.92 8.38 41.22
N PRO A 139 -46.21 8.32 41.61
CA PRO A 139 -47.31 7.46 41.13
C PRO A 139 -48.61 8.25 40.73
N VAL A 140 -49.56 7.57 40.03
CA VAL A 140 -51.06 7.68 39.92
C VAL A 140 -51.79 9.06 39.99
N PRO A 141 -52.84 9.34 39.19
CA PRO A 141 -54.18 8.70 39.29
C PRO A 141 -54.67 7.93 38.05
#